data_AF-A0A7C6EJF2-F1
#
_entry.id   AF-A0A7C6EJF2-F1
#
_cell.length_a   1.000
_cell.length_b   1.000
_cell.length_c   1.000
_cell.angle_alpha   90.00
_cell.angle_beta   90.00
_cell.angle_gamma   90.00
#
_symmetry.space_group_name_H-M   'P 1'
#
loop_
_entity.id
_entity.type
_entity.pdbx_description
1 polymer ?
#
loop_
_entity_poly.entity_id
_entity_poly.type
_entity_poly.pdbx_seq_one_letter_code
_entity_poly.pdbx_strand_id
1 'polypeptide(L)'
;MFTPLGVMFRGVEMVGKKRKRTIQRSVYAQVEDVNEFGERLYTHFRISGLNSGDSVHLLSDGAFWISGLRQAVFPSSHYTLDLYHLKEKA
;
A
#
# COMPACT_ATOMS: atom_id res chain seq x y z
N MET A 1 4.22 -0.98 20.87
CA MET A 1 4.97 -0.55 19.68
C MET A 1 4.71 -1.58 18.59
N PHE A 2 4.19 -1.19 17.43
CA PHE A 2 3.91 -2.08 16.30
C PHE A 2 4.88 -1.76 15.17
N THR A 3 5.12 -2.70 14.25
CA THR A 3 5.96 -2.47 13.07
C THR A 3 5.07 -2.42 11.83
N PRO A 4 4.53 -1.25 11.47
CA PRO A 4 3.78 -1.10 10.24
C PRO A 4 4.66 -1.41 9.02
N LEU A 5 4.05 -2.04 8.02
CA LEU A 5 4.73 -2.48 6.80
C LEU A 5 3.91 -2.00 5.60
N GLY A 6 4.57 -1.34 4.66
CA GLY A 6 4.02 -1.01 3.36
C GLY A 6 4.85 -1.63 2.24
N VAL A 7 4.16 -2.16 1.23
CA VAL A 7 4.81 -2.71 0.03
C VAL A 7 4.19 -2.08 -1.22
N MET A 8 5.03 -1.55 -2.09
CA MET A 8 4.65 -1.05 -3.41
C MET A 8 5.23 -1.97 -4.48
N PHE A 9 4.39 -2.30 -5.46
CA PHE A 9 4.77 -3.07 -6.64
C PHE A 9 4.63 -2.18 -7.88
N ARG A 10 5.66 -2.13 -8.72
CA ARG A 10 5.66 -1.31 -9.94
C ARG A 10 6.24 -2.06 -11.14
N GLY A 11 5.63 -1.82 -12.29
CA GLY A 11 6.04 -2.40 -13.57
C GLY A 11 5.71 -3.89 -13.68
N VAL A 12 5.38 -4.30 -14.90
CA VAL A 12 5.10 -5.70 -15.22
C VAL A 12 5.89 -6.09 -16.47
N GLU A 13 6.67 -7.15 -16.38
CA GLU A 13 7.36 -7.77 -17.52
C GLU A 13 6.69 -9.08 -17.92
N MET A 14 6.76 -9.41 -19.20
CA MET A 14 6.36 -10.72 -19.72
C MET A 14 7.55 -11.68 -19.61
N VAL A 15 7.39 -12.77 -18.86
CA VAL A 15 8.42 -13.81 -18.62
C VAL A 15 8.17 -15.09 -19.44
N GLY A 16 7.30 -14.98 -20.44
CA GLY A 16 6.90 -16.07 -21.34
C GLY A 16 5.60 -15.72 -22.07
N LYS A 17 5.05 -16.64 -22.87
CA LYS A 17 3.87 -16.38 -23.72
C LYS A 17 2.64 -15.85 -22.96
N LYS A 18 2.47 -16.20 -21.69
CA LYS A 18 1.31 -15.79 -20.85
C LYS A 18 1.67 -15.33 -19.43
N ARG A 19 2.95 -15.43 -19.02
CA ARG A 19 3.34 -15.17 -17.63
C ARG A 19 3.83 -13.75 -17.47
N LYS A 20 3.34 -13.08 -16.43
CA LYS A 20 3.70 -11.73 -16.03
C LYS A 20 4.46 -11.78 -14.71
N ARG A 21 5.45 -10.90 -14.54
CA ARG A 21 6.18 -10.72 -13.28
C ARG A 21 6.28 -9.24 -12.96
N THR A 22 6.16 -8.92 -11.68
CA THR A 22 6.43 -7.55 -11.21
C THR A 22 7.93 -7.28 -11.23
N ILE A 23 8.31 -6.16 -11.83
CA ILE A 23 9.72 -5.81 -12.03
C ILE A 23 10.30 -5.13 -10.79
N GLN A 24 9.52 -4.30 -10.11
CA GLN A 24 10.00 -3.48 -8.99
C GLN A 24 9.13 -3.69 -7.76
N ARG A 25 9.80 -3.87 -6.62
CA ARG A 25 9.18 -3.97 -5.30
C ARG A 25 9.92 -3.02 -4.35
N SER A 26 9.19 -2.07 -3.79
CA SER A 26 9.69 -1.20 -2.71
C SER A 26 9.00 -1.59 -1.40
N VAL A 27 9.77 -1.59 -0.31
CA VAL A 27 9.29 -1.97 1.02
C VAL A 27 9.69 -0.88 1.99
N TYR A 28 8.72 -0.43 2.78
CA TYR A 28 8.94 0.48 3.89
C TYR A 28 8.40 -0.14 5.17
N ALA A 29 9.26 -0.27 6.18
CA ALA A 29 8.92 -0.82 7.48
C ALA A 29 9.75 -0.10 8.54
N GLN A 30 9.09 0.40 9.58
CA GLN A 30 9.75 1.14 10.64
C GLN A 30 8.91 1.05 11.91
N VAL A 31 9.57 1.04 13.06
CA VAL A 31 8.89 1.01 14.36
C VAL A 31 8.61 2.45 14.79
N GLU A 32 7.40 2.94 14.57
CA GLU A 32 7.02 4.34 14.81
C GLU A 32 5.50 4.51 15.07
N ASP A 33 5.08 5.76 15.35
CA ASP A 33 3.66 6.10 15.44
C ASP A 33 2.96 5.97 14.08
N VAL A 34 1.67 5.63 14.10
CA VAL A 34 0.95 5.35 12.87
C VAL A 34 0.82 6.58 11.96
N ASN A 35 0.67 7.76 12.56
CA ASN A 35 0.48 8.98 11.79
C ASN A 35 1.79 9.36 11.09
N GLU A 36 2.92 9.25 11.80
CA GLU A 36 4.25 9.50 11.24
C GLU A 36 4.59 8.49 10.14
N PHE A 37 4.23 7.22 10.34
CA PHE A 37 4.44 6.15 9.36
C PHE A 37 3.79 6.48 8.00
N GLY A 38 2.54 6.96 8.01
CA GLY A 38 1.79 7.22 6.77
C GLY A 38 2.47 8.24 5.86
N GLU A 39 2.95 9.35 6.42
CA GLU A 39 3.64 10.41 5.68
C GLU A 39 5.01 9.94 5.15
N ARG A 40 5.76 9.19 5.96
CA ARG A 40 7.06 8.64 5.55
C ARG A 40 6.92 7.56 4.49
N LEU A 41 5.93 6.68 4.63
CA LEU A 41 5.57 5.68 3.63
C LEU A 41 5.28 6.34 2.28
N TYR A 42 4.48 7.41 2.29
CA TYR A 42 4.17 8.17 1.08
C TYR A 42 5.44 8.71 0.43
N THR A 43 6.22 9.45 1.19
CA THR A 43 7.48 10.06 0.73
C THR A 43 8.40 9.00 0.14
N HIS A 44 8.55 7.86 0.81
CA HIS A 44 9.36 6.74 0.33
C HIS A 44 8.85 6.19 -1.01
N PHE A 45 7.54 6.00 -1.17
CA PHE A 45 6.97 5.53 -2.43
C PHE A 45 7.03 6.56 -3.55
N ARG A 46 6.89 7.85 -3.24
CA ARG A 46 7.11 8.95 -4.19
C ARG A 46 8.54 8.94 -4.73
N ILE A 47 9.53 8.84 -3.85
CA ILE A 47 10.95 8.73 -4.23
C ILE A 47 11.19 7.44 -5.05
N SER A 48 10.49 6.36 -4.70
CA SER A 48 10.54 5.08 -5.43
C SER A 48 9.78 5.09 -6.77
N GLY A 49 9.18 6.22 -7.16
CA GLY A 49 8.57 6.41 -8.47
C GLY A 49 7.05 6.30 -8.53
N LEU A 50 6.35 6.39 -7.39
CA LEU A 50 4.90 6.56 -7.35
C LEU A 50 4.52 7.98 -7.79
N ASN A 51 3.64 8.09 -8.78
CA ASN A 51 3.15 9.38 -9.29
C ASN A 51 1.70 9.64 -8.86
N SER A 52 1.30 10.91 -8.86
CA SER A 52 -0.04 11.30 -8.38
C SER A 52 -1.18 10.77 -9.26
N GLY A 53 -0.88 10.41 -10.51
CA GLY A 53 -1.82 9.83 -11.46
C GLY A 53 -1.78 8.30 -11.55
N ASP A 54 -0.92 7.64 -10.77
CA ASP A 54 -0.84 6.18 -10.79
C ASP A 54 -2.09 5.58 -10.12
N SER A 55 -2.61 4.49 -10.69
CA SER A 55 -3.68 3.73 -10.05
C SER A 55 -3.11 2.98 -8.85
N VAL A 56 -3.52 3.39 -7.64
CA VAL A 56 -3.09 2.79 -6.38
C VAL A 56 -4.15 1.83 -5.88
N HIS A 57 -3.75 0.59 -5.61
CA HIS A 57 -4.58 -0.38 -4.92
C HIS A 57 -4.06 -0.55 -3.48
N LEU A 58 -4.87 -0.15 -2.50
CA LEU A 58 -4.54 -0.26 -1.09
C LEU A 58 -5.26 -1.48 -0.49
N LEU A 59 -4.49 -2.48 -0.09
CA LEU A 59 -4.94 -3.70 0.58
C LEU A 59 -4.73 -3.55 2.09
N SER A 60 -5.75 -3.89 2.88
CA SER A 60 -5.79 -3.61 4.32
C SER A 60 -6.44 -4.75 5.11
N ASP A 61 -5.96 -4.94 6.35
CA ASP A 61 -6.55 -5.80 7.38
C ASP A 61 -7.71 -5.10 8.14
N GLY A 62 -8.10 -3.90 7.72
CA GLY A 62 -9.22 -3.19 8.31
C GLY A 62 -8.93 -2.49 9.63
N ALA A 63 -7.66 -2.44 10.04
CA ALA A 63 -7.23 -1.56 11.12
C ALA A 63 -7.63 -0.11 10.80
N PHE A 64 -8.21 0.57 11.79
CA PHE A 64 -8.81 1.91 11.60
C PHE A 64 -7.80 2.92 11.02
N TRP A 65 -6.54 2.82 11.45
CA TRP A 65 -5.50 3.72 11.02
C TRP A 65 -5.18 3.64 9.51
N ILE A 66 -5.35 2.47 8.87
CA ILE A 66 -5.13 2.31 7.43
C ILE A 66 -6.21 3.08 6.64
N SER A 67 -7.42 3.17 7.19
CA SER A 67 -8.48 4.00 6.62
C SER A 67 -8.18 5.50 6.72
N GLY A 68 -7.50 5.93 7.79
CA GLY A 68 -6.96 7.29 7.92
C GLY A 68 -5.85 7.56 6.91
N LEU A 69 -4.92 6.61 6.75
CA LEU A 69 -3.85 6.67 5.76
C LEU A 69 -4.41 6.78 4.33
N ARG A 70 -5.46 6.02 4.00
CA ARG A 70 -6.16 6.18 2.72
C ARG A 70 -6.62 7.63 2.51
N GLN A 71 -7.30 8.24 3.49
CA GLN A 71 -7.85 9.58 3.35
C GLN A 71 -6.76 10.65 3.23
N ALA A 72 -5.71 10.55 4.07
CA ALA A 72 -4.65 11.55 4.13
C ALA A 72 -3.63 11.43 2.98
N VAL A 73 -3.32 10.20 2.57
CA VAL A 73 -2.13 9.92 1.74
C VAL A 73 -2.51 9.39 0.36
N PHE A 74 -3.53 8.53 0.28
CA PHE A 74 -3.95 7.88 -0.98
C PHE A 74 -5.45 8.04 -1.24
N PRO A 75 -5.98 9.28 -1.32
CA PRO A 75 -7.42 9.52 -1.34
C PRO A 75 -8.11 8.88 -2.55
N SER A 76 -7.41 8.83 -3.69
CA SER A 76 -7.91 8.25 -4.94
C SER A 76 -7.65 6.75 -5.09
N SER A 77 -7.15 6.07 -4.05
CA SER A 77 -6.84 4.63 -4.13
C SER A 77 -8.09 3.75 -4.15
N HIS A 78 -7.98 2.63 -4.87
CA HIS A 78 -8.91 1.51 -4.78
C HIS A 78 -8.62 0.75 -3.48
N TYR A 79 -9.48 0.93 -2.49
CA TYR A 79 -9.35 0.29 -1.18
C TYR A 79 -10.02 -1.08 -1.17
N THR A 80 -9.27 -2.10 -0.79
CA THR A 80 -9.76 -3.48 -0.61
C THR A 80 -9.51 -3.91 0.83
N LEU A 81 -10.59 -4.20 1.55
CA LEU A 81 -10.54 -4.86 2.85
C LEU A 81 -10.42 -6.37 2.64
N ASP A 82 -9.59 -7.05 3.42
CA ASP A 82 -9.54 -8.50 3.33
C ASP A 82 -10.88 -9.17 3.75
N LEU A 83 -11.08 -10.39 3.26
CA LEU A 83 -12.33 -11.13 3.46
C LEU A 83 -12.55 -11.51 4.93
N TYR A 84 -11.48 -11.72 5.70
CA TYR A 84 -11.58 -12.14 7.10
C TYR A 84 -12.21 -11.01 7.93
N HIS A 85 -11.64 -9.81 7.84
CA HIS A 85 -12.11 -8.64 8.57
C HIS A 85 -13.42 -8.09 8.01
N LEU A 86 -13.73 -8.34 6.73
CA LEU A 86 -15.05 -8.05 6.18
C LEU A 86 -16.13 -8.89 6.86
N LYS A 87 -15.85 -10.17 7.15
CA LYS A 87 -16.80 -11.07 7.83
C LYS A 87 -16.98 -10.73 9.31
N GLU A 88 -15.95 -10.27 10.00
CA GLU A 88 -16.07 -9.83 11.41
C GLU A 88 -16.90 -8.54 11.56
N LYS A 89 -17.03 -7.74 10.49
CA LYS A 89 -17.80 -6.49 10.48
C LYS A 89 -19.22 -6.64 9.92
N ALA A 90 -19.60 -7.81 9.41
CA ALA A 90 -20.91 -8.11 8.81
C ALA A 90 -21.86 -8.76 9.83
#